data_AF-A0A7C4GHN2-F1
#
_entry.id   AF-A0A7C4GHN2-F1
#
_cell.length_a   1.000
_cell.length_b   1.000
_cell.length_c   1.000
_cell.angle_alpha   90.00
_cell.angle_beta   90.00
_cell.angle_gamma   90.00
#
_symmetry.space_group_name_H-M   'P 1'
#
loop_
_entity.id
_entity.type
_entity.pdbx_description
1 polymer ?
#
loop_
_entity_poly.entity_id
_entity_poly.type
_entity_poly.pdbx_seq_one_letter_code
_entity_poly.pdbx_strand_id
1 'polypeptide(L)'
;KNAIFSFFVPYVEKIVNWASSRGIGYIFIDEPALGLIVGRKILGYSERELLDIYEEIFSGVKSNAGLHVCGRIPPLLSEILMRVPARYLSHEFHDTRENLKSFSKEKLEEYDKIISPGIVSAKSPEVESIEEVNSLLREILERFGPRVDLVSADCGFGGLRGLENSYDISLRKLKLIAEVASSFDA
;
A
#
# COMPACT_ATOMS: atom_id res chain seq x y z
N LYS A 1 -0.12 -18.86 -15.66
CA LYS A 1 1.11 -19.16 -14.90
C LYS A 1 2.38 -19.05 -15.73
N ASN A 2 2.61 -19.86 -16.77
CA ASN A 2 3.87 -19.81 -17.53
C ASN A 2 4.22 -18.38 -17.98
N ALA A 3 3.30 -17.66 -18.63
CA ALA A 3 3.53 -16.27 -19.05
C ALA A 3 3.86 -15.30 -17.89
N ILE A 4 3.39 -15.56 -16.66
CA ILE A 4 3.72 -14.72 -15.50
C ILE A 4 5.22 -14.86 -15.21
N PHE A 5 5.68 -16.09 -14.99
CA PHE A 5 7.08 -16.36 -14.64
C PHE A 5 8.05 -16.15 -15.81
N SER A 6 7.68 -16.49 -17.05
CA SER A 6 8.60 -16.41 -18.18
C SER A 6 8.67 -15.03 -18.84
N PHE A 7 7.67 -14.17 -18.61
CA PHE A 7 7.60 -12.87 -19.26
C PHE A 7 7.33 -11.73 -18.29
N PHE A 8 6.22 -11.75 -17.54
CA PHE A 8 5.83 -10.59 -16.74
C PHE A 8 6.78 -10.31 -15.58
N VAL A 9 7.21 -11.34 -14.85
CA VAL A 9 8.14 -11.19 -13.72
C VAL A 9 9.47 -10.59 -14.20
N PRO A 10 10.18 -11.17 -15.20
CA PRO A 10 11.40 -10.56 -15.75
C PRO A 10 11.18 -9.16 -16.36
N TYR A 11 10.01 -8.90 -16.91
CA TYR A 11 9.69 -7.60 -17.49
C TYR A 11 9.56 -6.52 -16.41
N VAL A 12 8.82 -6.80 -15.34
CA VAL A 12 8.65 -5.87 -14.22
C VAL A 12 9.97 -5.68 -13.47
N GLU A 13 10.72 -6.77 -13.21
CA GLU A 13 12.07 -6.72 -12.64
C GLU A 13 12.96 -5.72 -13.40
N LYS A 14 13.00 -5.77 -14.73
CA LYS A 14 13.78 -4.84 -15.55
C LYS A 14 13.35 -3.39 -15.37
N ILE A 15 12.05 -3.11 -15.25
CA ILE A 15 11.53 -1.76 -15.02
C ILE A 15 11.92 -1.26 -13.64
N VAL A 16 11.76 -2.10 -12.62
CA VAL A 16 12.12 -1.78 -11.23
C VAL A 16 13.61 -1.51 -11.10
N ASN A 17 14.45 -2.37 -11.68
CA ASN A 17 15.90 -2.18 -11.69
C ASN A 17 16.32 -0.93 -12.49
N TRP A 18 15.68 -0.67 -13.62
CA TRP A 18 15.89 0.57 -14.37
C TRP A 18 15.57 1.79 -13.51
N ALA A 19 14.39 1.82 -12.88
CA ALA A 19 13.97 2.91 -12.01
C ALA A 19 14.94 3.12 -10.84
N SER A 20 15.34 2.03 -10.18
CA SER A 20 16.28 2.07 -9.07
C SER A 20 17.66 2.59 -9.50
N SER A 21 18.16 2.16 -10.66
CA SER A 21 19.45 2.62 -11.21
C SER A 21 19.47 4.12 -11.56
N ARG A 22 18.30 4.76 -11.71
CA ARG A 22 18.15 6.19 -11.96
C ARG A 22 18.00 7.02 -10.68
N GLY A 23 18.12 6.39 -9.52
CA GLY A 23 18.04 7.07 -8.23
C GLY A 23 16.60 7.36 -7.78
N ILE A 24 15.60 6.68 -8.36
CA ILE A 24 14.23 6.75 -7.84
C ILE A 24 14.21 6.16 -6.43
N GLY A 25 13.85 6.97 -5.43
CA GLY A 25 13.96 6.61 -4.01
C GLY A 25 12.93 5.59 -3.53
N TYR A 26 11.72 5.60 -4.11
CA TYR A 26 10.60 4.74 -3.74
C TYR A 26 9.99 4.11 -4.99
N ILE A 27 9.77 2.79 -4.97
CA ILE A 27 9.16 2.05 -6.07
C ILE A 27 8.04 1.20 -5.49
N PHE A 28 6.81 1.45 -5.94
CA PHE A 28 5.64 0.70 -5.54
C PHE A 28 5.15 -0.18 -6.70
N ILE A 29 4.73 -1.40 -6.38
CA ILE A 29 4.00 -2.28 -7.29
C ILE A 29 2.56 -2.38 -6.79
N ASP A 30 1.62 -2.07 -7.68
CA ASP A 30 0.20 -2.13 -7.38
C ASP A 30 -0.32 -3.53 -7.67
N GLU A 31 -0.91 -4.17 -6.65
CA GLU A 31 -1.36 -5.55 -6.67
C GLU A 31 -2.83 -5.70 -6.29
N PRO A 32 -3.77 -5.06 -7.01
CA PRO A 32 -5.20 -5.19 -6.72
C PRO A 32 -5.69 -6.65 -6.89
N ALA A 33 -4.99 -7.47 -7.68
CA ALA A 33 -5.32 -8.88 -7.86
C ALA A 33 -5.01 -9.74 -6.63
N LEU A 34 -4.03 -9.37 -5.79
CA LEU A 34 -3.68 -10.15 -4.60
C LEU A 34 -4.85 -10.28 -3.63
N GLY A 35 -5.60 -9.18 -3.41
CA GLY A 35 -6.81 -9.18 -2.58
C GLY A 35 -7.92 -10.11 -3.10
N LEU A 36 -7.90 -10.44 -4.40
CA LEU A 36 -8.87 -11.34 -5.02
C LEU A 36 -8.42 -12.81 -4.99
N ILE A 37 -7.12 -13.06 -5.20
CA ILE A 37 -6.60 -14.44 -5.28
C ILE A 37 -6.21 -15.01 -3.92
N VAL A 38 -5.91 -14.17 -2.93
CA VAL A 38 -5.55 -14.60 -1.57
C VAL A 38 -6.72 -14.32 -0.61
N GLY A 39 -7.59 -15.33 -0.44
CA GLY A 39 -8.66 -15.31 0.55
C GLY A 39 -8.36 -16.21 1.75
N ARG A 40 -9.32 -17.07 2.11
CA ARG A 40 -9.06 -18.20 3.04
C ARG A 40 -8.14 -19.26 2.45
N LYS A 41 -8.05 -19.31 1.12
CA LYS A 41 -7.17 -20.16 0.33
C LYS A 41 -6.59 -19.31 -0.80
N ILE A 42 -5.45 -19.73 -1.32
CA ILE A 42 -4.81 -19.09 -2.47
C ILE A 42 -5.38 -19.72 -3.75
N LEU A 43 -5.93 -18.90 -4.63
CA LEU A 43 -6.53 -19.34 -5.88
C LEU A 43 -5.47 -19.46 -6.97
N GLY A 44 -5.20 -20.70 -7.37
CA GLY A 44 -4.35 -20.97 -8.52
C GLY A 44 -2.90 -20.56 -8.31
N TYR A 45 -2.42 -20.33 -7.10
CA TYR A 45 -1.01 -20.13 -6.75
C TYR A 45 -0.73 -20.81 -5.39
N SER A 46 0.53 -21.14 -5.14
CA SER A 46 1.03 -21.45 -3.81
C SER A 46 1.60 -20.20 -3.15
N GLU A 47 1.72 -20.23 -1.83
CA GLU A 47 2.37 -19.16 -1.08
C GLU A 47 3.81 -18.93 -1.56
N ARG A 48 4.57 -20.01 -1.78
CA ARG A 48 5.96 -19.91 -2.23
C ARG A 48 6.06 -19.28 -3.62
N GLU A 49 5.18 -19.66 -4.55
CA GLU A 49 5.12 -19.04 -5.88
C GLU A 49 4.88 -17.52 -5.81
N LEU A 50 4.03 -17.06 -4.88
CA LEU A 50 3.80 -15.61 -4.70
C LEU A 50 5.05 -14.92 -4.12
N LEU A 51 5.70 -15.54 -3.15
CA LEU A 51 6.96 -15.00 -2.59
C LEU A 51 8.07 -14.96 -3.65
N ASP A 52 8.24 -16.02 -4.44
CA ASP A 52 9.22 -16.10 -5.53
C ASP A 52 9.06 -14.95 -6.52
N ILE A 53 7.82 -14.60 -6.88
CA ILE A 53 7.53 -13.48 -7.79
C ILE A 53 8.12 -12.17 -7.26
N TYR A 54 7.88 -11.83 -6.00
CA TYR A 54 8.36 -10.56 -5.43
C TYR A 54 9.86 -10.61 -5.07
N GLU A 55 10.38 -11.79 -4.69
CA GLU A 55 11.82 -12.03 -4.55
C GLU A 55 12.57 -11.75 -5.85
N GLU A 56 12.04 -12.20 -7.00
CA GLU A 56 12.62 -11.93 -8.32
C GLU A 56 12.47 -10.45 -8.71
N ILE A 57 11.27 -9.88 -8.61
CA ILE A 57 11.02 -8.50 -9.05
C ILE A 57 11.87 -7.48 -8.27
N PHE A 58 12.03 -7.65 -6.96
CA PHE A 58 12.80 -6.74 -6.11
C PHE A 58 14.27 -7.15 -5.95
N SER A 59 14.73 -8.16 -6.69
CA SER A 59 16.11 -8.61 -6.66
C SER A 59 17.09 -7.48 -7.03
N GLY A 60 18.04 -7.19 -6.15
CA GLY A 60 19.08 -6.17 -6.38
C GLY A 60 18.61 -4.71 -6.29
N VAL A 61 17.36 -4.46 -5.90
CA VAL A 61 16.79 -3.12 -5.79
C VAL A 61 17.38 -2.40 -4.58
N LYS A 62 17.91 -1.19 -4.81
CA LYS A 62 18.47 -0.32 -3.75
C LYS A 62 17.47 0.71 -3.23
N SER A 63 16.39 0.92 -3.98
CA SER A 63 15.30 1.82 -3.64
C SER A 63 14.43 1.24 -2.52
N ASN A 64 13.68 2.10 -1.84
CA ASN A 64 12.61 1.64 -0.94
C ASN A 64 11.51 0.96 -1.76
N ALA A 65 11.40 -0.35 -1.62
CA ALA A 65 10.37 -1.16 -2.26
C ALA A 65 9.06 -1.11 -1.46
N GLY A 66 7.95 -0.91 -2.17
CA GLY A 66 6.62 -0.90 -1.62
C GLY A 66 5.64 -1.76 -2.39
N LEU A 67 4.60 -2.24 -1.71
CA LEU A 67 3.44 -2.88 -2.33
C LEU A 67 2.18 -2.13 -1.95
N HIS A 68 1.32 -1.89 -2.93
CA HIS A 68 -0.02 -1.36 -2.71
C HIS A 68 -1.06 -2.45 -2.99
N VAL A 69 -1.93 -2.71 -2.03
CA VAL A 69 -3.07 -3.62 -2.21
C VAL A 69 -4.34 -2.92 -1.74
N CYS A 70 -5.26 -2.70 -2.68
CA CYS A 70 -6.58 -2.14 -2.43
C CYS A 70 -7.48 -3.09 -1.64
N GLY A 71 -8.47 -2.52 -0.98
CA GLY A 71 -9.53 -3.22 -0.27
C GLY A 71 -9.09 -3.94 1.01
N ARG A 72 -9.90 -4.91 1.40
CA ARG A 72 -9.67 -5.72 2.60
C ARG A 72 -8.43 -6.58 2.43
N ILE A 73 -7.61 -6.64 3.48
CA ILE A 73 -6.46 -7.53 3.62
C ILE A 73 -6.83 -8.74 4.49
N PRO A 74 -7.05 -9.94 3.93
CA PRO A 74 -7.29 -11.15 4.71
C PRO A 74 -6.07 -11.56 5.53
N PRO A 75 -6.24 -12.33 6.63
CA PRO A 75 -5.13 -12.77 7.47
C PRO A 75 -4.01 -13.51 6.72
N LEU A 76 -4.37 -14.40 5.80
CA LEU A 76 -3.38 -15.11 4.98
C LEU A 76 -2.59 -14.15 4.07
N LEU A 77 -3.26 -13.13 3.54
CA LEU A 77 -2.59 -12.12 2.72
C LEU A 77 -1.64 -11.25 3.56
N SER A 78 -2.03 -10.87 4.78
CA SER A 78 -1.12 -10.10 5.64
C SER A 78 0.12 -10.90 6.02
N GLU A 79 0.00 -12.23 6.25
CA GLU A 79 1.15 -13.11 6.47
C GLU A 79 2.10 -13.17 5.26
N ILE A 80 1.55 -13.23 4.05
CA ILE A 80 2.34 -13.20 2.81
C ILE A 80 3.04 -11.84 2.67
N LEU A 81 2.31 -10.74 2.86
CA LEU A 81 2.84 -9.37 2.76
C LEU A 81 3.91 -9.06 3.82
N MET A 82 3.92 -9.74 4.97
CA MET A 82 5.05 -9.64 5.91
C MET A 82 6.32 -10.26 5.34
N ARG A 83 6.23 -11.25 4.46
CA ARG A 83 7.37 -12.05 4.00
C ARG A 83 7.93 -11.64 2.65
N VAL A 84 7.16 -10.91 1.84
CA VAL A 84 7.66 -10.32 0.57
C VAL A 84 8.79 -9.31 0.84
N PRO A 85 9.76 -9.14 -0.06
CA PRO A 85 10.87 -8.19 0.10
C PRO A 85 10.50 -6.72 -0.19
N ALA A 86 9.26 -6.32 0.11
CA ALA A 86 8.84 -4.92 0.09
C ALA A 86 8.80 -4.38 1.52
N ARG A 87 9.49 -3.28 1.79
CA ARG A 87 9.53 -2.66 3.11
C ARG A 87 8.24 -1.92 3.44
N TYR A 88 7.69 -1.23 2.44
CA TYR A 88 6.50 -0.39 2.60
C TYR A 88 5.25 -1.14 2.17
N LEU A 89 4.21 -1.10 3.00
CA LEU A 89 2.92 -1.74 2.76
C LEU A 89 1.84 -0.68 2.74
N SER A 90 1.37 -0.33 1.53
CA SER A 90 0.36 0.69 1.31
C SER A 90 -1.03 0.07 1.24
N HIS A 91 -1.91 0.49 2.15
CA HIS A 91 -3.25 -0.09 2.30
C HIS A 91 -4.31 0.95 2.64
N GLU A 92 -5.54 0.61 2.32
CA GLU A 92 -6.73 1.39 2.67
C GLU A 92 -7.03 1.27 4.16
N PHE A 93 -7.10 2.39 4.88
CA PHE A 93 -7.53 2.41 6.27
C PHE A 93 -8.74 3.31 6.50
N HIS A 94 -9.03 4.25 5.58
CA HIS A 94 -10.24 5.08 5.66
C HIS A 94 -11.49 4.27 5.28
N ASP A 95 -11.57 3.82 4.04
CA ASP A 95 -12.72 3.06 3.54
C ASP A 95 -12.76 1.63 4.09
N THR A 96 -11.60 1.09 4.50
CA THR A 96 -11.46 -0.28 4.99
C THR A 96 -10.82 -0.35 6.38
N ARG A 97 -11.49 0.23 7.39
CA ARG A 97 -11.03 0.30 8.80
C ARG A 97 -10.65 -1.05 9.40
N GLU A 98 -11.22 -2.15 8.92
CA GLU A 98 -10.89 -3.50 9.40
C GLU A 98 -9.43 -3.91 9.15
N ASN A 99 -8.76 -3.29 8.18
CA ASN A 99 -7.34 -3.53 7.88
C ASN A 99 -6.41 -3.19 9.04
N LEU A 100 -6.85 -2.33 9.99
CA LEU A 100 -6.11 -2.11 11.23
C LEU A 100 -5.83 -3.44 11.95
N LYS A 101 -6.77 -4.39 11.91
CA LYS A 101 -6.65 -5.69 12.58
C LYS A 101 -5.76 -6.68 11.83
N SER A 102 -5.41 -6.41 10.57
CA SER A 102 -4.63 -7.31 9.73
C SER A 102 -3.13 -7.29 10.05
N PHE A 103 -2.67 -6.24 10.75
CA PHE A 103 -1.28 -6.03 11.14
C PHE A 103 -1.14 -5.75 12.64
N SER A 104 0.05 -6.00 13.18
CA SER A 104 0.43 -5.62 14.54
C SER A 104 1.83 -5.01 14.54
N LYS A 105 2.11 -4.13 15.48
CA LYS A 105 3.41 -3.46 15.60
C LYS A 105 4.56 -4.47 15.71
N GLU A 106 4.36 -5.53 16.49
CA GLU A 106 5.37 -6.56 16.75
C GLU A 106 5.77 -7.28 15.46
N LYS A 107 4.79 -7.67 14.63
CA LYS A 107 5.07 -8.30 13.33
C LYS A 107 5.73 -7.31 12.37
N LEU A 108 5.30 -6.04 12.36
CA LEU A 108 5.93 -5.02 11.52
C LEU A 108 7.40 -4.82 11.91
N GLU A 109 7.74 -4.87 13.20
CA GLU A 109 9.12 -4.81 13.69
C GLU A 109 9.91 -6.08 13.32
N GLU A 110 9.33 -7.26 13.52
CA GLU A 110 9.93 -8.56 13.20
C GLU A 110 10.36 -8.68 11.73
N TYR A 111 9.51 -8.22 10.81
CA TYR A 111 9.71 -8.35 9.35
C TYR A 111 10.30 -7.11 8.67
N ASP A 112 10.81 -6.17 9.46
CA ASP A 112 11.22 -4.83 9.05
C ASP A 112 10.24 -4.10 8.10
N LYS A 113 8.93 -4.13 8.38
CA LYS A 113 7.89 -3.45 7.60
C LYS A 113 7.47 -2.08 8.13
N ILE A 114 7.06 -1.22 7.21
CA ILE A 114 6.47 0.09 7.44
C ILE A 114 5.09 0.15 6.78
N ILE A 115 4.07 0.60 7.50
CA ILE A 115 2.74 0.86 6.97
C ILE A 115 2.74 2.25 6.31
N SER A 116 2.25 2.29 5.07
CA SER A 116 1.91 3.51 4.34
C SER A 116 0.38 3.66 4.32
N PRO A 117 -0.20 4.42 5.25
CA PRO A 117 -1.64 4.39 5.46
C PRO A 117 -2.39 5.30 4.48
N GLY A 118 -3.43 4.76 3.86
CA GLY A 118 -4.49 5.54 3.23
C GLY A 118 -5.48 6.08 4.27
N ILE A 119 -5.62 7.41 4.36
CA ILE A 119 -6.43 8.08 5.39
C ILE A 119 -7.58 8.92 4.86
N VAL A 120 -7.80 8.93 3.54
CA VAL A 120 -8.95 9.55 2.88
C VAL A 120 -9.43 8.66 1.75
N SER A 121 -10.74 8.72 1.46
CA SER A 121 -11.33 7.96 0.35
C SER A 121 -10.85 8.48 -0.99
N ALA A 122 -10.40 7.57 -1.85
CA ALA A 122 -10.01 7.85 -3.24
C ALA A 122 -11.17 7.75 -4.24
N LYS A 123 -12.37 7.33 -3.78
CA LYS A 123 -13.55 7.10 -4.62
C LYS A 123 -14.74 7.98 -4.25
N SER A 124 -14.80 8.50 -3.02
CA SER A 124 -15.85 9.43 -2.61
C SER A 124 -15.56 10.85 -3.13
N PRO A 125 -16.53 11.55 -3.74
CA PRO A 125 -16.39 12.96 -4.10
C PRO A 125 -16.42 13.90 -2.89
N GLU A 126 -16.86 13.41 -1.74
CA GLU A 126 -16.93 14.20 -0.51
C GLU A 126 -15.53 14.35 0.08
N VAL A 127 -15.14 15.58 0.42
CA VAL A 127 -13.90 15.86 1.14
C VAL A 127 -14.16 15.59 2.62
N GLU A 128 -13.35 14.73 3.22
CA GLU A 128 -13.43 14.33 4.61
C GLU A 128 -13.23 15.54 5.55
N SER A 129 -13.71 15.41 6.78
CA SER A 129 -13.45 16.41 7.82
C SER A 129 -12.04 16.27 8.39
N ILE A 130 -11.46 17.36 8.88
CA ILE A 130 -10.13 17.32 9.50
C ILE A 130 -10.14 16.50 10.80
N GLU A 131 -11.24 16.53 11.56
CA GLU A 131 -11.42 15.76 12.79
C GLU A 131 -11.43 14.26 12.51
N GLU A 132 -12.12 13.83 11.46
CA GLU A 132 -12.19 12.43 11.03
C GLU A 132 -10.81 11.89 10.65
N VAL A 133 -10.11 12.62 9.78
CA VAL A 133 -8.80 12.21 9.26
C VAL A 133 -7.73 12.25 10.36
N ASN A 134 -7.77 13.24 11.26
CA ASN A 134 -6.92 13.30 12.45
C ASN A 134 -7.16 12.12 13.40
N SER A 135 -8.42 11.78 13.65
CA SER A 135 -8.79 10.67 14.53
C SER A 135 -8.28 9.34 13.97
N LEU A 136 -8.44 9.13 12.66
CA LEU A 136 -7.93 7.97 11.94
C LEU A 136 -6.40 7.87 12.01
N LEU A 137 -5.68 8.94 11.67
CA LEU A 137 -4.20 8.92 11.71
C LEU A 137 -3.68 8.71 13.13
N ARG A 138 -4.30 9.35 14.14
CA ARG A 138 -3.96 9.12 15.55
C ARG A 138 -4.08 7.66 15.94
N GLU A 139 -5.19 7.00 15.60
CA GLU A 139 -5.39 5.59 15.90
C GLU A 139 -4.35 4.69 15.21
N ILE A 140 -4.01 5.00 13.95
CA ILE A 140 -2.96 4.28 13.19
C ILE A 140 -1.61 4.43 13.89
N LEU A 141 -1.25 5.65 14.30
CA LEU A 141 0.00 5.93 15.01
C LEU A 141 0.04 5.30 16.40
N GLU A 142 -1.05 5.31 17.15
CA GLU A 142 -1.15 4.61 18.45
C GLU A 142 -0.97 3.09 18.28
N ARG A 143 -1.49 2.52 17.19
CA ARG A 143 -1.46 1.09 16.93
C ARG A 143 -0.11 0.59 16.41
N PHE A 144 0.51 1.31 15.48
CA PHE A 144 1.71 0.85 14.79
C PHE A 144 2.98 1.62 15.23
N GLY A 145 2.82 2.71 15.97
CA GLY A 145 3.92 3.51 16.49
C GLY A 145 4.86 4.02 15.39
N PRO A 146 6.19 3.84 15.53
CA PRO A 146 7.17 4.32 14.55
C PRO A 146 7.19 3.51 13.25
N ARG A 147 6.29 2.53 13.07
CA ARG A 147 6.18 1.71 11.85
C ARG A 147 5.19 2.31 10.85
N VAL A 148 5.02 3.63 10.87
CA VAL A 148 4.13 4.40 10.00
C VAL A 148 4.95 5.48 9.30
N ASP A 149 4.79 5.58 7.99
CA ASP A 149 5.45 6.58 7.13
C ASP A 149 4.60 6.74 5.85
N LEU A 150 4.87 7.72 4.99
CA LEU A 150 4.22 7.88 3.69
C LEU A 150 2.68 7.86 3.75
N VAL A 151 2.10 8.77 4.54
CA VAL A 151 0.64 8.94 4.66
C VAL A 151 0.05 9.38 3.31
N SER A 152 -1.02 8.71 2.88
CA SER A 152 -1.62 8.90 1.54
C SER A 152 -3.15 8.83 1.56
N ALA A 153 -3.77 8.88 0.37
CA ALA A 153 -5.14 8.43 0.18
C ALA A 153 -5.20 6.89 0.15
N ASP A 154 -6.40 6.33 0.29
CA ASP A 154 -6.68 4.89 0.19
C ASP A 154 -6.18 4.26 -1.11
N CYS A 155 -6.26 4.99 -2.23
CA CYS A 155 -5.76 4.58 -3.53
C CYS A 155 -5.50 5.83 -4.39
N GLY A 156 -5.17 5.66 -5.68
CA GLY A 156 -5.13 6.78 -6.62
C GLY A 156 -6.52 7.35 -6.90
N PHE A 157 -6.62 8.68 -7.05
CA PHE A 157 -7.88 9.40 -7.34
C PHE A 157 -8.48 9.14 -8.73
N GLY A 158 -8.05 8.08 -9.43
CA GLY A 158 -8.66 7.64 -10.68
C GLY A 158 -10.15 7.31 -10.54
N GLY A 159 -10.60 6.93 -9.34
CA GLY A 159 -12.01 6.69 -9.02
C GLY A 159 -12.91 7.93 -9.12
N LEU A 160 -12.34 9.14 -9.08
CA LEU A 160 -13.08 10.39 -9.21
C LEU A 160 -13.27 10.85 -10.67
N ARG A 161 -12.64 10.16 -11.63
CA ARG A 161 -12.71 10.54 -13.05
C ARG A 161 -14.16 10.58 -13.53
N GLY A 162 -14.48 11.60 -14.34
CA GLY A 162 -15.82 11.82 -14.89
C GLY A 162 -16.69 12.74 -14.05
N LEU A 163 -16.27 13.12 -12.85
CA LEU A 163 -16.92 14.18 -12.08
C LEU A 163 -16.41 15.56 -12.54
N GLU A 164 -17.33 16.52 -12.66
CA GLU A 164 -17.06 17.90 -13.12
C GLU A 164 -15.93 18.57 -12.31
N ASN A 165 -15.91 18.36 -10.98
CA ASN A 165 -14.94 18.96 -10.07
C ASN A 165 -13.88 17.97 -9.55
N SER A 166 -13.63 16.87 -10.27
CA SER A 166 -12.71 15.80 -9.83
C SER A 166 -11.30 16.28 -9.47
N TYR A 167 -10.75 17.23 -10.23
CA TYR A 167 -9.43 17.79 -9.96
C TYR A 167 -9.39 18.63 -8.68
N ASP A 168 -10.37 19.52 -8.47
CA ASP A 168 -10.48 20.33 -7.24
C ASP A 168 -10.67 19.45 -6.01
N ILE A 169 -11.56 18.45 -6.08
CA ILE A 169 -11.79 17.49 -5.00
C ILE A 169 -10.48 16.76 -4.65
N SER A 170 -9.74 16.28 -5.66
CA SER A 170 -8.46 15.61 -5.45
C SER A 170 -7.44 16.52 -4.77
N LEU A 171 -7.33 17.79 -5.20
CA LEU A 171 -6.42 18.76 -4.59
C LEU A 171 -6.79 19.07 -3.14
N ARG A 172 -8.08 19.19 -2.83
CA ARG A 172 -8.57 19.44 -1.47
C ARG A 172 -8.29 18.26 -0.55
N LYS A 173 -8.47 17.03 -1.01
CA LYS A 173 -8.10 15.81 -0.27
C LYS A 173 -6.59 15.71 -0.04
N LEU A 174 -5.77 16.02 -1.05
CA LEU A 174 -4.30 16.07 -0.90
C LEU A 174 -3.87 17.13 0.12
N LYS A 175 -4.48 18.32 0.07
CA LYS A 175 -4.22 19.38 1.04
C LYS A 175 -4.57 18.92 2.45
N LEU A 176 -5.72 18.25 2.62
CA LEU A 176 -6.15 17.71 3.91
C LEU A 176 -5.17 16.66 4.45
N ILE A 177 -4.72 15.71 3.61
CA ILE A 177 -3.71 14.72 4.01
C ILE A 177 -2.43 15.43 4.49
N ALA A 178 -1.93 16.40 3.72
CA ALA A 178 -0.70 17.11 4.07
C ALA A 178 -0.83 17.92 5.36
N GLU A 179 -1.96 18.60 5.56
CA GLU A 179 -2.27 19.36 6.78
C GLU A 179 -2.33 18.45 8.01
N VAL A 180 -3.03 17.32 7.90
CA VAL A 180 -3.14 16.35 8.99
C VAL A 180 -1.78 15.70 9.28
N ALA A 181 -1.07 15.18 8.28
CA ALA A 181 0.23 14.54 8.48
C ALA A 181 1.23 15.48 9.18
N SER A 182 1.31 16.74 8.72
CA SER A 182 2.21 17.74 9.30
C SER A 182 1.90 18.07 10.77
N SER A 183 0.66 17.84 11.23
CA SER A 183 0.26 18.09 12.62
C SER A 183 0.79 17.04 13.62
N PHE A 184 1.25 15.88 13.11
CA PHE A 184 1.83 14.79 13.92
C PHE A 184 3.36 14.72 13.81
N ASP A 185 3.97 15.48 12.90
CA ASP A 185 5.43 15.61 12.75
C ASP A 185 6.05 16.66 13.71
N ALA A 186 5.22 17.33 14.52
CA ALA A 186 5.59 18.44 15.41
C ALA A 186 6.02 18.02 16.83
#